data_AF-A0A2E8EB65-F1
#
_entry.id   AF-A0A2E8EB65-F1
#
_cell.length_a   1.000
_cell.length_b   1.000
_cell.length_c   1.000
_cell.angle_alpha   90.00
_cell.angle_beta   90.00
_cell.angle_gamma   90.00
#
_symmetry.space_group_name_H-M   'P 1'
#
loop_
_entity.id
_entity.type
_entity.pdbx_description
1 polymer ?
#
loop_
_entity_poly.entity_id
_entity_poly.type
_entity_poly.pdbx_seq_one_letter_code
_entity_poly.pdbx_strand_id
1 'polypeptide(L)'
;MSRRTLDSRTALDQAISELRDLPYSYWREMAKDGSSFTRPLPEYPGRLEVAADWHTGTQDIRVTITLKRTWRRALKDGFTITPMNEFR
;
A
#
# COMPACT_ATOMS: atom_id res chain seq x y z
N MET A 1 0.03 4.53 30.23
CA MET A 1 -0.51 4.87 28.90
C MET A 1 -0.76 3.57 28.15
N SER A 2 -2.01 3.14 28.03
CA SER A 2 -2.35 1.93 27.27
C SER A 2 -2.03 2.16 25.80
N ARG A 3 -1.08 1.40 25.25
CA ARG A 3 -0.91 1.28 23.79
C ARG A 3 -2.23 0.77 23.25
N ARG A 4 -3.08 1.65 22.69
CA ARG A 4 -4.22 1.22 21.89
C ARG A 4 -3.62 0.52 20.68
N THR A 5 -3.64 -0.80 20.68
CA THR A 5 -3.28 -1.58 19.51
C THR A 5 -4.22 -1.15 18.39
N LEU A 6 -3.67 -0.53 17.35
CA LEU A 6 -4.44 -0.14 16.18
C LEU A 6 -5.08 -1.41 15.58
N ASP A 7 -6.36 -1.36 15.22
CA ASP A 7 -6.97 -2.50 14.55
C ASP A 7 -6.42 -2.66 13.12
N SER A 8 -6.60 -3.85 12.55
CA SER A 8 -6.05 -4.22 11.24
C SER A 8 -6.51 -3.31 10.11
N ARG A 9 -7.76 -2.84 10.19
CA ARG A 9 -8.35 -2.07 9.12
C ARG A 9 -7.85 -0.63 9.20
N THR A 10 -7.87 -0.03 10.38
CA THR A 10 -7.29 1.31 10.60
C THR A 10 -5.81 1.36 10.25
N ALA A 11 -5.02 0.33 10.58
CA ALA A 11 -3.60 0.26 10.20
C ALA A 11 -3.38 0.24 8.68
N LEU A 12 -4.24 -0.49 7.97
CA LEU A 12 -4.19 -0.55 6.52
C LEU A 12 -4.66 0.77 5.89
N ASP A 13 -5.75 1.35 6.39
CA ASP A 13 -6.30 2.61 5.86
C ASP A 13 -5.33 3.78 6.07
N GLN A 14 -4.64 3.87 7.22
CA GLN A 14 -3.58 4.86 7.45
C GLN A 14 -2.42 4.66 6.47
N ALA A 15 -1.96 3.42 6.30
CA ALA A 15 -0.90 3.12 5.35
C ALA A 15 -1.28 3.47 3.90
N ILE A 16 -2.54 3.24 3.52
CA ILE A 16 -3.07 3.66 2.21
C ILE A 16 -3.02 5.18 2.08
N SER A 17 -3.46 5.92 3.10
CA SER A 17 -3.45 7.38 3.08
C SER A 17 -2.03 7.93 2.88
N GLU A 18 -1.05 7.44 3.66
CA GLU A 18 0.35 7.86 3.52
C GLU A 18 0.92 7.56 2.14
N LEU A 19 0.56 6.40 1.57
CA LEU A 19 1.07 5.99 0.26
C LEU A 19 0.38 6.73 -0.89
N ARG A 20 -0.87 7.19 -0.71
CA ARG A 20 -1.56 8.04 -1.68
C ARG A 20 -0.88 9.40 -1.81
N ASP A 21 -0.20 9.90 -0.78
CA ASP A 21 0.52 11.17 -0.88
C ASP A 21 1.75 11.11 -1.81
N LEU A 22 2.16 9.91 -2.23
CA LEU A 22 3.28 9.74 -3.16
C LEU A 22 2.86 10.00 -4.62
N PRO A 23 3.67 10.73 -5.40
CA PRO A 23 3.33 11.10 -6.77
C PRO A 23 3.36 9.88 -7.71
N TYR A 24 2.64 9.99 -8.82
CA TYR A 24 2.61 9.00 -9.90
C TYR A 24 4.01 8.60 -10.40
N SER A 25 4.96 9.55 -10.45
CA SER A 25 6.34 9.27 -10.86
C SER A 25 7.02 8.20 -9.99
N TYR A 26 6.79 8.25 -8.67
CA TYR A 26 7.32 7.25 -7.74
C TYR A 26 6.75 5.85 -8.04
N TRP A 27 5.42 5.79 -8.19
CA TRP A 27 4.74 4.54 -8.50
C TRP A 27 5.11 3.98 -9.87
N ARG A 28 5.36 4.87 -10.84
CA ARG A 28 5.81 4.52 -12.18
C ARG A 28 7.19 3.86 -12.16
N GLU A 29 8.12 4.36 -11.36
CA GLU A 29 9.44 3.73 -11.23
C GLU A 29 9.30 2.34 -10.60
N MET A 30 8.53 2.22 -9.52
CA MET A 30 8.26 0.91 -8.90
C MET A 30 7.62 -0.09 -9.86
N ALA A 31 6.59 0.33 -10.61
CA ALA A 31 5.88 -0.53 -11.56
C ALA A 31 6.73 -0.89 -12.79
N LYS A 32 7.64 -0.01 -13.20
CA LYS A 32 8.60 -0.28 -14.27
C LYS A 32 9.64 -1.31 -13.84
N ASP A 33 10.11 -1.22 -12.61
CA ASP A 33 11.14 -2.11 -12.07
C ASP A 33 10.53 -3.41 -11.52
N GLY A 34 9.20 -3.55 -11.51
CA GLY A 34 8.49 -4.68 -10.91
C GLY A 34 8.78 -4.83 -9.41
N SER A 35 9.12 -3.72 -8.76
CA SER A 35 9.62 -3.71 -7.40
C SER A 35 8.49 -3.69 -6.38
N SER A 36 8.71 -4.39 -5.27
CA SER A 36 7.86 -4.31 -4.08
C SER A 36 8.73 -4.02 -2.87
N PHE A 37 8.17 -3.35 -1.86
CA PHE A 37 8.87 -3.16 -0.59
C PHE A 37 8.01 -3.66 0.57
N THR A 38 8.71 -4.02 1.65
CA THR A 38 8.08 -4.43 2.90
C THR A 38 8.55 -3.50 4.02
N ARG A 39 7.62 -2.99 4.84
CA ARG A 39 7.96 -2.21 6.04
C ARG A 39 7.25 -2.74 7.29
N PRO A 40 7.91 -2.80 8.45
CA PRO A 40 7.25 -3.06 9.72
C PRO A 40 6.34 -1.86 10.10
N LEU A 41 5.23 -2.13 10.80
CA LEU A 41 4.37 -1.08 11.34
C LEU A 41 4.63 -0.95 12.85
N PRO A 42 5.10 0.21 13.35
CA PRO A 42 5.47 0.37 14.76
C PRO A 42 4.26 0.23 15.71
N GLU A 43 3.08 0.62 15.26
CA GLU A 43 1.85 0.57 16.06
C GLU A 43 1.05 -0.73 15.88
N TYR A 44 1.55 -1.69 15.09
CA TYR A 44 0.79 -2.87 14.72
C TYR A 44 1.67 -4.14 14.59
N PRO A 45 1.28 -5.27 15.21
CA PRO A 45 2.05 -6.52 15.13
C PRO A 45 1.87 -7.19 13.75
N GLY A 46 2.59 -6.69 12.75
CA GLY A 46 2.57 -7.17 11.37
C GLY A 46 3.53 -6.40 10.47
N ARG A 47 3.53 -6.76 9.20
CA ARG A 47 4.30 -6.09 8.15
C ARG A 47 3.39 -5.66 7.01
N LEU A 48 3.68 -4.48 6.47
CA LEU A 48 3.05 -3.96 5.28
C LEU A 48 3.91 -4.36 4.08
N GLU A 49 3.29 -4.94 3.07
CA GLU A 49 3.89 -5.22 1.78
C GLU A 49 3.21 -4.37 0.72
N VAL A 50 3.98 -3.66 -0.07
CA VAL A 50 3.49 -2.72 -1.07
C VAL A 50 4.07 -3.10 -2.41
N ALA A 51 3.19 -3.33 -3.38
CA ALA A 51 3.53 -3.64 -4.76
C ALA A 51 2.82 -2.65 -5.68
N ALA A 52 3.47 -2.29 -6.77
CA ALA A 52 2.89 -1.42 -7.79
C ALA A 52 3.02 -2.12 -9.14
N ASP A 53 1.91 -2.23 -9.86
CA ASP A 53 1.85 -2.89 -11.16
C ASP A 53 1.07 -2.03 -12.14
N TRP A 54 1.42 -2.13 -13.42
CA TRP A 54 0.66 -1.51 -14.49
C TRP A 54 -0.76 -2.06 -14.52
N HIS A 55 -1.74 -1.16 -14.56
CA HIS A 55 -3.12 -1.55 -14.78
C HIS A 55 -3.30 -1.90 -16.26
N THR A 56 -3.67 -3.15 -16.54
CA THR A 56 -3.66 -3.75 -17.88
C THR A 56 -4.39 -2.90 -18.91
N GLY A 57 -3.73 -2.61 -20.03
CA GLY A 57 -4.32 -1.83 -21.13
C GLY A 57 -4.43 -0.33 -20.86
N THR A 58 -3.82 0.19 -19.78
CA THR A 58 -3.83 1.62 -19.42
C THR A 58 -2.43 2.10 -19.01
N GLN A 59 -2.27 3.41 -18.85
CA GLN A 59 -1.10 4.00 -18.17
C GLN A 59 -1.34 4.19 -16.66
N ASP A 60 -2.44 3.66 -16.13
CA ASP A 60 -2.72 3.74 -14.71
C ASP A 60 -1.87 2.71 -13.96
N ILE A 61 -1.58 2.98 -12.70
CA ILE A 61 -0.79 2.09 -11.85
C ILE A 61 -1.67 1.61 -10.70
N ARG A 62 -1.78 0.29 -10.55
CA ARG A 62 -2.44 -0.32 -9.41
C ARG A 62 -1.42 -0.52 -8.30
N VAL A 63 -1.62 0.22 -7.21
CA VAL A 63 -0.86 0.05 -5.97
C VAL A 63 -1.64 -0.91 -5.08
N THR A 64 -1.00 -2.01 -4.72
CA THR A 64 -1.53 -3.06 -3.86
C THR A 64 -0.79 -3.07 -2.54
N ILE A 65 -1.54 -2.97 -1.45
CA ILE A 65 -1.02 -2.89 -0.10
C ILE A 65 -1.58 -4.06 0.70
N THR A 66 -0.68 -4.91 1.20
CA THR A 66 -1.02 -6.13 1.93
C THR A 66 -0.47 -6.05 3.35
N LEU A 67 -1.36 -6.09 4.33
CA LEU A 67 -1.04 -6.20 5.74
C LEU A 67 -0.94 -7.68 6.14
N LYS A 68 0.29 -8.18 6.25
CA LYS A 68 0.58 -9.57 6.67
C LYS A 68 0.76 -9.63 8.19
N ARG A 69 -0.06 -10.45 8.85
CA ARG A 69 0.11 -10.84 10.26
C ARG A 69 0.69 -12.24 10.34
N THR A 70 1.45 -12.52 11.39
CA THR A 70 2.09 -13.83 11.62
C THR A 70 1.07 -14.98 11.78
N TRP A 71 -0.14 -14.70 12.28
CA TRP A 71 -1.12 -15.72 12.67
C TRP A 71 -2.56 -15.48 12.16
N ARG A 72 -2.81 -14.42 11.40
CA ARG A 72 -4.15 -14.08 10.87
C ARG A 72 -4.11 -13.93 9.36
N ARG A 73 -5.28 -14.11 8.71
CA ARG A 73 -5.46 -13.81 7.28
C ARG A 73 -4.91 -12.42 6.96
N ALA A 74 -4.14 -12.33 5.88
CA ALA A 74 -3.64 -11.06 5.39
C ALA A 74 -4.82 -10.18 4.96
N LEU A 75 -4.77 -8.90 5.31
CA LEU A 75 -5.72 -7.92 4.81
C LEU A 75 -5.08 -7.23 3.61
N LYS A 76 -5.81 -7.15 2.49
CA LYS A 76 -5.31 -6.59 1.24
C LYS A 76 -6.26 -5.49 0.79
N ASP A 77 -5.69 -4.37 0.40
CA ASP A 77 -6.42 -3.26 -0.21
C ASP A 77 -5.44 -2.45 -1.07
N GLY A 78 -5.85 -1.33 -1.65
CA GLY A 78 -5.00 -0.53 -2.50
C GLY A 78 -5.73 0.59 -3.21
N PHE A 79 -5.06 1.21 -4.16
CA PHE A 79 -5.62 2.28 -4.97
C PHE A 79 -5.02 2.23 -6.37
N THR A 80 -5.72 2.87 -7.31
CA THR A 80 -5.19 3.07 -8.66
C THR A 80 -4.87 4.55 -8.81
N ILE A 81 -3.68 4.86 -9.34
CA ILE A 81 -3.24 6.24 -9.61
C ILE A 81 -3.05 6.45 -11.12
N THR A 82 -3.58 7.54 -11.65
CA THR A 82 -3.45 7.92 -13.06
C THR A 82 -2.19 8.74 -13.31
N PRO A 83 -1.74 8.90 -14.56
CA PRO A 83 -0.65 9.81 -14.91
C PRO A 83 -0.86 11.27 -14.47
N MET A 84 -2.11 11.67 -14.20
CA MET A 84 -2.47 13.01 -13.72
C MET A 84 -2.43 13.14 -12.19
N ASN A 85 -1.96 12.13 -11.46
CA ASN A 85 -2.02 12.03 -10.00
C ASN A 85 -3.45 12.00 -9.44
N GLU A 86 -4.40 11.46 -10.20
CA GLU A 86 -5.77 11.25 -9.74
C GLU A 86 -5.95 9.81 -9.25
N PHE A 87 -6.79 9.61 -8.23
CA PHE A 87 -7.07 8.29 -7.67
C PHE A 87 -8.37 7.71 -8.22
N ARG A 88 -8.35 6.41 -8.55
CA ARG A 88 -9.51 5.61 -8.96
C ARG A 88 -9.73 4.42 -8.02
#